data_AF-A0A7C7M5Y8-F1
#
_entry.id   AF-A0A7C7M5Y8-F1
#
_cell.length_a   1.000
_cell.length_b   1.000
_cell.length_c   1.000
_cell.angle_alpha   90.00
_cell.angle_beta   90.00
_cell.angle_gamma   90.00
#
_symmetry.space_group_name_H-M   'P 1'
#
loop_
_entity.id
_entity.type
_entity.pdbx_description
1 polymer ?
#
loop_
_entity_poly.entity_id
_entity_poly.type
_entity_poly.pdbx_seq_one_letter_code
_entity_poly.pdbx_strand_id
1 'polypeptide(L)'
;MTIDFESKDGRQNYLNEKLDNLLSGINASYGQVLLDELVTRLQRTLADFNEEVGGIMGDLKESSDRRNQIIHDLMEGNETASGSAPSDGGETPAGGAEMSEWEKRLESM
;
A
#
# COMPACT_ATOMS: atom_id res chain seq x y z
N MET A 1 -14.63 -3.31 -57.63
CA MET A 1 -13.25 -3.81 -57.50
C MET A 1 -13.32 -5.31 -57.63
N THR A 2 -12.73 -5.90 -58.67
CA THR A 2 -12.66 -7.35 -58.86
C THR A 2 -11.53 -7.89 -57.99
N ILE A 3 -11.86 -8.72 -57.01
CA ILE A 3 -10.87 -9.33 -56.12
C ILE A 3 -10.22 -10.49 -56.86
N ASP A 4 -8.89 -10.49 -56.93
CA ASP A 4 -8.11 -11.60 -57.49
C ASP A 4 -7.86 -12.66 -56.40
N PHE A 5 -8.37 -13.87 -56.60
CA PHE A 5 -8.16 -15.01 -55.70
C PHE A 5 -7.17 -16.04 -56.27
N GLU A 6 -6.74 -15.87 -57.52
CA GLU A 6 -5.85 -16.79 -58.21
C GLU A 6 -4.40 -16.58 -57.73
N SER A 7 -4.02 -15.33 -57.43
CA SER A 7 -2.70 -15.01 -56.88
C SER A 7 -2.65 -15.07 -55.35
N LYS A 8 -1.46 -15.41 -54.82
CA LYS A 8 -1.19 -15.35 -53.38
C LYS A 8 -1.36 -13.92 -52.85
N ASP A 9 -0.89 -12.93 -53.61
CA ASP A 9 -0.94 -11.51 -53.22
C ASP A 9 -2.38 -11.00 -53.20
N GLY A 10 -3.21 -11.38 -54.18
CA GLY A 10 -4.64 -11.04 -54.20
C GLY A 10 -5.40 -11.59 -52.99
N ARG A 11 -5.13 -12.85 -52.60
CA ARG A 11 -5.69 -13.44 -51.38
C ARG A 11 -5.21 -12.74 -50.10
N GLN A 12 -3.93 -12.37 -50.02
CA GLN A 12 -3.40 -11.62 -48.87
C GLN A 12 -4.04 -10.23 -48.75
N ASN A 13 -4.17 -9.51 -49.86
CA ASN A 13 -4.81 -8.20 -49.90
C ASN A 13 -6.28 -8.28 -49.44
N TYR A 14 -7.03 -9.26 -49.93
CA TYR A 14 -8.40 -9.49 -49.48
C TYR A 14 -8.50 -9.73 -47.97
N LEU A 15 -7.62 -10.58 -47.41
CA LEU A 15 -7.62 -10.87 -45.97
C LEU A 15 -7.26 -9.64 -45.14
N ASN A 16 -6.27 -8.85 -45.56
CA ASN A 16 -5.90 -7.61 -44.89
C ASN A 16 -7.05 -6.61 -44.91
N GLU A 17 -7.69 -6.41 -46.07
CA GLU A 17 -8.85 -5.50 -46.18
C GLU A 17 -10.01 -5.96 -45.28
N LYS A 18 -10.26 -7.28 -45.18
CA LYS A 18 -11.28 -7.80 -44.26
C LYS A 18 -10.89 -7.65 -42.80
N LEU A 19 -9.62 -7.83 -42.45
CA LEU A 19 -9.11 -7.58 -41.10
C LEU A 19 -9.24 -6.10 -40.72
N ASP A 20 -8.84 -5.19 -41.60
CA ASP A 20 -8.93 -3.74 -41.37
C ASP A 20 -10.38 -3.29 -41.18
N ASN A 21 -11.29 -3.77 -42.03
CA ASN A 21 -12.72 -3.49 -41.89
C ASN A 21 -13.29 -4.04 -40.57
N LEU A 22 -12.88 -5.25 -40.18
CA LEU A 22 -13.29 -5.85 -38.91
C LEU A 22 -12.78 -5.03 -37.72
N LEU A 23 -11.50 -4.68 -37.71
CA LEU A 23 -10.88 -3.90 -36.65
C LEU A 23 -11.50 -2.50 -36.56
N SER A 24 -11.74 -1.86 -37.70
CA SER A 24 -12.45 -0.58 -37.75
C SER A 24 -13.86 -0.68 -37.19
N GLY A 25 -14.60 -1.73 -37.55
CA GLY A 25 -15.95 -1.98 -37.03
C GLY A 25 -15.97 -2.25 -35.53
N ILE A 26 -15.02 -3.04 -35.00
CA ILE A 26 -14.85 -3.27 -33.57
C ILE A 26 -14.53 -1.97 -32.85
N ASN A 27 -13.59 -1.19 -33.37
CA ASN A 27 -13.19 0.08 -32.77
C ASN A 27 -14.34 1.09 -32.76
N ALA A 28 -15.11 1.20 -33.85
CA ALA A 28 -16.27 2.08 -33.92
C ALA A 28 -17.40 1.65 -32.98
N SER A 29 -17.58 0.35 -32.76
CA SER A 29 -18.67 -0.19 -31.94
C SER A 29 -18.33 -0.24 -30.44
N TYR A 30 -17.07 -0.54 -30.11
CA TYR A 30 -16.66 -0.88 -28.75
C TYR A 30 -15.45 -0.10 -28.25
N GLY A 31 -14.69 0.57 -29.12
CA GLY A 31 -13.44 1.25 -28.74
C GLY A 31 -13.64 2.27 -27.62
N GLN A 32 -14.62 3.17 -27.79
CA GLN A 32 -14.93 4.18 -26.77
C GLN A 32 -15.46 3.54 -25.49
N VAL A 33 -16.41 2.61 -25.58
CA VAL A 33 -17.02 1.96 -24.42
C VAL A 33 -15.98 1.18 -23.60
N LEU A 34 -15.06 0.46 -24.27
CA LEU A 34 -13.97 -0.25 -23.62
C LEU A 34 -13.00 0.71 -22.93
N LEU A 35 -12.70 1.85 -23.55
CA LEU A 35 -11.84 2.87 -22.98
C LEU A 35 -12.49 3.54 -21.77
N ASP A 36 -13.78 3.88 -21.86
CA ASP A 36 -14.54 4.48 -20.76
C ASP A 36 -14.63 3.52 -19.56
N GLU A 37 -14.90 2.24 -19.81
CA GLU A 37 -14.92 1.21 -18.78
C GLU A 37 -13.52 1.00 -18.15
N LEU A 38 -12.46 1.03 -18.97
CA LEU A 38 -11.08 0.95 -18.47
C LEU A 38 -10.76 2.14 -17.55
N VAL A 39 -11.08 3.36 -17.97
CA VAL A 39 -10.89 4.57 -17.16
C VAL A 39 -11.69 4.48 -15.87
N THR A 40 -12.95 4.02 -15.95
CA THR A 40 -13.83 3.85 -14.79
C THR A 40 -13.24 2.87 -13.78
N ARG A 41 -12.68 1.74 -14.24
CA ARG A 41 -12.00 0.77 -13.36
C ARG A 41 -10.76 1.37 -12.72
N LEU A 42 -9.92 2.06 -13.48
CA LEU A 42 -8.73 2.73 -12.93
C LEU A 42 -9.09 3.77 -11.88
N GLN A 43 -10.16 4.54 -12.10
CA GLN A 43 -10.66 5.51 -11.12
C GLN A 43 -11.13 4.83 -9.83
N ARG A 44 -11.89 3.72 -9.94
CA ARG A 44 -12.30 2.94 -8.76
C ARG A 44 -11.08 2.38 -8.02
N THR A 45 -10.16 1.74 -8.72
CA THR A 45 -8.95 1.19 -8.10
C THR A 45 -8.14 2.26 -7.37
N LEU A 46 -8.03 3.46 -7.95
CA LEU A 46 -7.33 4.57 -7.30
C LEU A 46 -8.08 5.10 -6.06
N ALA A 47 -9.41 5.17 -6.13
CA ALA A 47 -10.24 5.58 -5.00
C ALA A 47 -10.13 4.58 -3.85
N ASP A 48 -10.28 3.29 -4.15
CA ASP A 48 -10.18 2.19 -3.18
C ASP A 48 -8.78 2.20 -2.52
N PHE A 49 -7.71 2.31 -3.31
CA PHE A 49 -6.35 2.43 -2.79
C PHE A 49 -6.18 3.63 -1.85
N ASN A 50 -6.72 4.79 -2.21
CA ASN A 50 -6.58 5.99 -1.39
C ASN A 50 -7.37 5.88 -0.07
N GLU A 51 -8.53 5.24 -0.08
CA GLU A 51 -9.30 4.94 1.13
C GLU A 51 -8.54 3.97 2.04
N GLU A 52 -8.02 2.88 1.49
CA GLU A 52 -7.24 1.88 2.23
C GLU A 52 -5.97 2.50 2.86
N VAL A 53 -5.21 3.28 2.09
CA VAL A 53 -4.01 3.98 2.60
C VAL A 53 -4.38 4.99 3.68
N GLY A 54 -5.48 5.72 3.49
CA GLY A 54 -6.01 6.65 4.50
C GLY A 54 -6.34 5.94 5.80
N GLY A 55 -7.01 4.78 5.72
CA GLY A 55 -7.34 3.93 6.87
C GLY A 55 -6.09 3.44 7.60
N ILE A 56 -5.13 2.84 6.87
CA ILE A 56 -3.87 2.34 7.45
C ILE A 56 -3.10 3.46 8.15
N MET A 57 -3.01 4.64 7.54
CA MET A 57 -2.33 5.78 8.14
C MET A 57 -3.07 6.31 9.37
N GLY A 58 -4.40 6.28 9.36
CA GLY A 58 -5.25 6.60 10.51
C GLY A 58 -4.99 5.67 11.69
N ASP A 59 -5.03 4.36 11.45
CA ASP A 59 -4.78 3.32 12.45
C ASP A 59 -3.35 3.43 13.03
N LEU A 60 -2.36 3.68 12.17
CA LEU A 60 -0.98 3.89 12.60
C LEU A 60 -0.85 5.10 13.52
N LYS A 61 -1.53 6.20 13.18
CA LYS A 61 -1.54 7.41 14.00
C LYS A 61 -2.20 7.15 15.36
N GLU A 62 -3.38 6.52 15.38
CA GLU A 62 -4.06 6.20 16.65
C GLU A 62 -3.19 5.29 17.52
N SER A 63 -2.55 4.27 16.94
CA SER A 63 -1.63 3.38 17.68
C SER A 63 -0.43 4.13 18.23
N SER A 64 0.11 5.10 17.51
CA SER A 64 1.23 5.92 17.96
C SER A 64 0.81 6.85 19.10
N ASP A 65 -0.33 7.52 18.96
CA ASP A 65 -0.86 8.44 19.98
C ASP A 65 -1.18 7.67 21.28
N ARG A 66 -1.80 6.49 21.18
CA ARG A 66 -2.07 5.61 22.32
C ARG A 66 -0.78 5.15 23.01
N ARG A 67 0.25 4.77 22.24
CA ARG A 67 1.56 4.40 22.80
C ARG A 67 2.19 5.56 23.55
N ASN A 68 2.18 6.76 22.96
CA ASN A 68 2.73 7.95 23.57
C ASN A 68 2.00 8.32 24.87
N GLN A 69 0.66 8.23 24.87
CA GLN A 69 -0.15 8.44 26.07
C GLN A 69 0.22 7.47 27.19
N ILE A 70 0.35 6.18 26.89
CA ILE A 70 0.76 5.17 27.88
C ILE A 70 2.15 5.49 28.45
N ILE A 71 3.11 5.87 27.59
CA ILE A 71 4.47 6.24 28.04
C ILE A 71 4.41 7.48 28.94
N HIS A 72 3.66 8.51 28.55
CA HIS A 72 3.48 9.72 29.33
C HIS A 72 2.88 9.42 30.71
N ASP A 73 1.78 8.66 30.75
CA ASP A 73 1.10 8.29 31.99
C ASP A 73 2.00 7.44 32.91
N LEU A 74 2.85 6.57 32.34
CA LEU A 74 3.87 5.82 33.10
C LEU A 74 4.97 6.72 33.67
N MET A 75 5.42 7.71 32.90
CA MET A 75 6.42 8.68 33.34
C MET A 75 5.89 9.56 34.48
N GLU A 76 4.67 10.09 34.35
CA GLU A 76 4.01 10.90 35.40
C GLU A 76 3.66 10.08 36.64
N GLY A 77 3.17 8.84 36.45
CA GLY A 77 2.87 7.91 37.55
C GLY A 77 4.11 7.55 38.38
N ASN A 78 5.29 7.53 37.74
CA ASN A 78 6.57 7.30 38.41
C ASN A 78 7.08 8.52 39.22
N GLU A 79 6.65 9.74 38.91
CA GLU A 79 7.08 10.95 39.65
C GLU A 79 6.43 11.07 41.04
N THR A 80 5.28 10.42 41.26
CA THR A 80 4.58 10.46 42.56
C THR A 80 5.11 9.45 43.60
N ALA A 81 6.01 8.55 43.21
CA ALA A 81 6.66 7.60 44.13
C ALA A 81 8.00 8.10 44.70
N SER A 82 8.55 9.20 44.18
CA SER A 82 9.82 9.77 44.63
C SER A 82 9.61 10.86 45.69
N GLY A 83 8.95 10.49 46.78
CA GLY A 83 8.51 11.42 47.81
C GLY A 83 8.57 10.84 49.21
N SER A 84 9.59 10.05 49.55
CA SER A 84 10.04 9.83 50.94
C SER A 84 11.37 9.05 50.95
N ALA A 85 12.47 9.75 51.24
CA ALA A 85 13.66 9.11 51.76
C ALA A 85 13.37 8.61 53.20
N PRO A 86 13.98 7.48 53.59
CA PRO A 86 15.00 7.60 54.61
C PRO A 86 16.33 7.04 54.12
N SER A 87 17.36 7.79 54.46
CA SER A 87 18.77 7.38 54.47
C SER A 87 18.95 6.08 55.25
N ASP A 88 19.43 5.02 54.59
CA ASP A 88 20.39 4.09 55.21
C ASP A 88 21.18 3.33 54.13
N GLY A 89 22.45 3.06 54.42
CA GLY A 89 23.51 2.78 53.46
C GLY A 89 23.49 1.39 52.80
N GLY A 90 24.39 1.23 51.81
CA GLY A 90 24.79 -0.08 51.31
C GLY A 90 24.98 -0.15 49.80
N GLU A 91 26.23 0.04 49.38
CA GLU A 91 26.92 -0.62 48.26
C GLU A 91 26.23 -0.69 46.87
N THR A 92 26.88 -0.01 45.92
CA THR A 92 26.79 -0.18 44.47
C THR A 92 26.76 -1.66 44.04
N PRO A 93 25.80 -2.10 43.21
CA PRO A 93 26.05 -3.19 42.30
C PRO A 93 26.30 -2.61 40.90
N ALA A 94 27.55 -2.69 40.47
CA ALA A 94 27.87 -2.76 39.05
C ALA A 94 27.28 -4.07 38.53
N GLY A 95 26.19 -4.00 37.77
CA GLY A 95 25.55 -5.15 37.14
C GLY A 95 24.84 -4.67 35.89
N GLY A 96 25.33 -5.14 34.74
CA GLY A 96 24.93 -4.67 33.42
C GLY A 96 23.41 -4.58 33.26
N ALA A 97 22.96 -3.48 32.66
CA ALA A 97 21.62 -3.39 32.12
C ALA A 97 21.49 -4.53 31.09
N GLU A 98 20.88 -5.64 31.51
CA GLU A 98 20.44 -6.66 30.56
C GLU A 98 19.49 -5.98 29.59
N MET A 99 19.88 -5.95 28.31
CA MET A 99 19.11 -5.31 27.25
C MET A 99 17.65 -5.72 27.34
N SER A 100 16.78 -4.73 27.23
CA SER A 100 15.33 -4.94 27.26
C SER A 100 14.93 -5.94 26.18
N GLU A 101 13.89 -6.73 26.40
CA GLU A 101 13.39 -7.69 25.40
C GLU A 101 13.07 -7.03 24.05
N TRP A 102 12.79 -5.72 24.08
CA TRP A 102 12.62 -4.88 22.90
C TRP A 102 13.92 -4.67 22.10
N GLU A 103 15.06 -4.45 22.77
CA GLU A 103 16.37 -4.28 22.10
C GLU A 103 16.82 -5.58 21.45
N LYS A 104 16.63 -6.72 22.13
CA LYS A 104 16.96 -8.05 21.59
C LYS A 104 16.21 -8.38 20.30
N ARG A 105 15.00 -7.85 20.14
CA ARG A 105 14.14 -8.09 18.98
C ARG A 105 14.53 -7.26 17.76
N LEU A 106 15.19 -6.11 17.97
CA LEU A 106 15.69 -5.22 16.92
C LEU A 106 17.00 -5.74 16.31
N GLU A 107 17.88 -6.33 17.11
CA GLU A 107 19.14 -6.93 16.62
C GLU A 107 18.93 -8.22 15.81
N SER A 108 17.74 -8.81 15.90
CA SER A 108 17.37 -10.05 15.19
C SER A 108 16.89 -9.82 13.75
N MET A 109 16.75 -8.57 13.30
CA MET A 109 16.30 -8.22 11.94
C MET A 109 17.45 -7.92 10.99
#